data_AF-A0A2N5VDL0-F1
#
_entry.id   AF-A0A2N5VDL0-F1
#
_cell.length_a   1.000
_cell.length_b   1.000
_cell.length_c   1.000
_cell.angle_alpha   90.00
_cell.angle_beta   90.00
_cell.angle_gamma   90.00
#
_symmetry.space_group_name_H-M   'P 1'
#
loop_
_entity.id
_entity.type
_entity.pdbx_description
1 polymer ?
#
loop_
_entity_poly.entity_id
_entity_poly.type
_entity_poly.pdbx_seq_one_letter_code
_entity_poly.pdbx_strand_id
1 'polypeptide(L)'
;MKPKIIQSWEPTYSLEGRKDQSRPPSSIGAAKCIKHIAKTIQTSSKKTRQQKISPLPIVYGALINQLASGHSPLHHHLFKSKRRLDPTCPFCPGRDTTLHFFDFCPKHRVARQFLRLQAKRDKIKFQWNKPHLLLQAPKAGKAVAEFLKATNRFTYL
;
A
#
# COMPACT_ATOMS: atom_id res chain seq x y z
N MET A 1 -55.03 -4.65 9.77
CA MET A 1 -54.15 -3.56 10.22
C MET A 1 -53.70 -3.82 11.66
N LYS A 2 -52.42 -4.13 11.86
CA LYS A 2 -51.65 -4.04 13.12
C LYS A 2 -50.18 -3.79 12.71
N PRO A 3 -49.47 -2.82 13.30
CA PRO A 3 -48.09 -2.53 12.89
C PRO A 3 -47.11 -3.59 13.41
N LYS A 4 -46.19 -4.05 12.54
CA LYS A 4 -45.05 -4.90 12.89
C LYS A 4 -43.94 -4.02 13.47
N ILE A 5 -43.64 -4.22 14.75
CA ILE A 5 -42.53 -3.62 15.46
C ILE A 5 -41.24 -4.33 15.06
N ILE A 6 -40.24 -3.53 14.70
CA ILE A 6 -38.91 -3.92 14.24
C ILE A 6 -38.11 -4.44 15.44
N GLN A 7 -37.63 -5.68 15.38
CA GLN A 7 -36.67 -6.22 16.34
C GLN A 7 -35.30 -5.58 16.12
N SER A 8 -34.86 -4.81 17.10
CA SER A 8 -33.49 -4.34 17.27
C SER A 8 -32.58 -5.52 17.62
N TRP A 9 -31.55 -5.75 16.81
CA TRP A 9 -30.46 -6.66 17.14
C TRP A 9 -29.33 -5.83 17.77
N GLU A 10 -29.08 -6.03 19.06
CA GLU A 10 -27.87 -5.54 19.73
C GLU A 10 -26.92 -6.73 19.92
N PRO A 11 -25.69 -6.72 19.38
CA PRO A 11 -24.69 -7.71 19.73
C PRO A 11 -24.14 -7.42 21.12
N THR A 12 -24.41 -8.31 22.07
CA THR A 12 -23.71 -8.37 23.35
C THR A 12 -22.25 -8.76 23.10
N TYR A 13 -21.34 -7.82 23.25
CA TYR A 13 -19.90 -8.08 23.17
C TYR A 13 -19.37 -8.36 24.59
N SER A 14 -19.10 -9.63 24.88
CA SER A 14 -18.35 -10.07 26.06
C SER A 14 -16.97 -9.40 26.11
N LEU A 15 -16.72 -8.65 27.18
CA LEU A 15 -15.40 -8.09 27.51
C LEU A 15 -14.69 -9.03 28.49
N GLU A 16 -14.20 -10.16 28.00
CA GLU A 16 -13.23 -10.97 28.73
C GLU A 16 -12.03 -11.31 27.85
N GLY A 17 -10.84 -10.90 28.32
CA GLY A 17 -9.59 -11.59 28.00
C GLY A 17 -8.82 -11.14 26.75
N ARG A 18 -8.16 -9.98 26.80
CA ARG A 18 -6.82 -9.82 26.20
C ARG A 18 -5.90 -9.03 27.12
N LYS A 19 -5.00 -9.75 27.80
CA LYS A 19 -3.74 -9.21 28.29
C LYS A 19 -2.91 -8.84 27.06
N ASP A 20 -2.89 -7.56 26.68
CA ASP A 20 -1.91 -7.05 25.72
C ASP A 20 -0.94 -6.11 26.45
N GLN A 21 0.18 -6.70 26.83
CA GLN A 21 1.35 -6.00 27.34
C GLN A 21 2.03 -5.28 26.17
N SER A 22 1.65 -4.03 25.91
CA SER A 22 2.53 -3.05 25.24
C SER A 22 1.97 -1.63 25.30
N ARG A 23 1.66 -1.11 26.50
CA ARG A 23 1.67 0.34 26.70
C ARG A 23 3.13 0.80 26.74
N PRO A 24 3.59 1.74 25.88
CA PRO A 24 4.88 2.37 26.09
C PRO A 24 4.84 3.11 27.44
N PRO A 25 5.92 3.05 28.24
CA PRO A 25 5.97 3.75 29.51
C PRO A 25 5.82 5.25 29.26
N SER A 26 4.87 5.84 29.99
CA SER A 26 4.73 7.28 30.19
C SER A 26 6.08 7.90 30.56
N SER A 27 6.39 9.03 29.91
CA SER A 27 7.53 9.95 30.13
C SER A 27 8.96 9.38 29.94
N ILE A 28 9.28 8.96 28.72
CA ILE A 28 10.69 8.96 28.27
C ILE A 28 11.14 10.43 28.15
N GLY A 29 11.92 10.92 29.10
CA GLY A 29 12.52 12.26 29.03
C GLY A 29 13.23 12.48 27.69
N ALA A 30 13.10 13.67 27.12
CA ALA A 30 13.55 14.01 25.76
C ALA A 30 14.98 13.52 25.44
N ALA A 31 15.89 13.58 26.41
CA ALA A 31 17.27 13.09 26.28
C ALA A 31 17.38 11.58 26.00
N LYS A 32 16.50 10.77 26.59
CA LYS A 32 16.46 9.31 26.38
C LYS A 32 15.81 8.96 25.03
N CYS A 33 14.83 9.76 24.59
CA CYS A 33 14.27 9.67 23.24
C CYS A 33 15.31 10.03 22.17
N ILE A 34 16.06 11.12 22.34
CA ILE A 34 17.13 11.55 21.42
C ILE A 34 18.22 10.47 21.32
N LYS A 35 18.67 9.91 22.45
CA LYS A 35 19.66 8.81 22.45
C LYS A 35 19.14 7.57 21.74
N HIS A 36 17.85 7.25 21.90
CA HIS A 36 17.24 6.12 21.21
C HIS A 36 17.16 6.38 19.70
N ILE A 37 16.66 7.55 19.27
CA ILE A 37 16.61 7.96 17.87
C ILE A 37 18.01 7.96 17.24
N ALA A 38 19.01 8.53 17.91
CA ALA A 38 20.40 8.53 17.44
C ALA A 38 20.98 7.13 17.29
N LYS A 39 20.62 6.20 18.18
CA LYS A 39 21.02 4.78 18.09
C LYS A 39 20.29 4.05 16.95
N THR A 40 19.04 4.41 16.66
CA THR A 40 18.24 3.79 15.59
C THR A 40 18.58 4.34 14.20
N ILE A 41 18.99 5.61 14.08
CA ILE A 41 19.49 6.19 12.84
C ILE A 41 20.91 5.66 12.61
N GLN A 42 21.00 4.47 12.02
CA GLN A 42 22.27 3.98 11.48
C GLN A 42 22.74 4.94 10.38
N THR A 43 23.77 5.75 10.68
CA THR A 43 24.44 6.64 9.74
C THR A 43 25.30 5.81 8.79
N SER A 44 24.66 5.17 7.81
CA SER A 44 25.40 4.51 6.72
C SER A 44 26.27 5.54 5.99
N SER A 45 27.50 5.17 5.63
CA SER A 45 28.42 6.06 4.89
C SER A 45 27.76 6.65 3.64
N LYS A 46 28.19 7.86 3.24
CA LYS A 46 27.67 8.56 2.04
C LYS A 46 27.75 7.69 0.78
N LYS A 47 28.84 6.92 0.62
CA LYS A 47 29.05 5.97 -0.49
C LYS A 47 28.02 4.84 -0.49
N THR A 48 27.73 4.26 0.67
CA THR A 48 26.69 3.22 0.82
C THR A 48 25.29 3.74 0.53
N ARG A 49 24.99 5.01 0.87
CA ARG A 49 23.69 5.63 0.59
C ARG A 49 23.49 5.87 -0.91
N GLN A 50 24.51 6.35 -1.61
CA GLN A 50 24.45 6.59 -3.06
C GLN A 50 24.22 5.30 -3.86
N GLN A 51 24.82 4.18 -3.43
CA GLN A 51 24.60 2.87 -4.06
C GLN A 51 23.16 2.34 -3.93
N LYS A 52 22.36 2.89 -3.00
CA LYS A 52 20.96 2.51 -2.79
C LYS A 52 19.97 3.39 -3.57
N ILE A 53 20.45 4.41 -4.29
CA ILE A 53 19.57 5.28 -5.09
C ILE A 53 19.09 4.47 -6.29
N SER A 54 17.78 4.25 -6.37
CA SER A 54 17.19 3.61 -7.54
C SER A 54 17.41 4.51 -8.76
N PRO A 55 17.74 3.95 -9.94
CA PRO A 55 17.84 4.74 -11.17
C PRO A 55 16.47 5.21 -11.70
N LEU A 56 15.38 4.90 -11.00
CA LEU A 56 14.03 5.31 -11.39
C LEU A 56 13.83 6.81 -11.15
N PRO A 57 13.06 7.49 -12.03
CA PRO A 57 12.64 8.86 -11.76
C PRO A 57 11.88 8.93 -10.42
N ILE A 58 12.11 10.00 -9.66
CA ILE A 58 11.61 10.19 -8.30
C ILE A 58 10.09 9.98 -8.22
N VAL A 59 9.36 10.43 -9.24
CA VAL A 59 7.89 10.33 -9.32
C VAL A 59 7.41 8.87 -9.21
N TYR A 60 8.08 7.93 -9.89
CA TYR A 60 7.72 6.50 -9.79
C TYR A 60 8.00 5.94 -8.40
N GLY A 61 9.15 6.28 -7.81
CA GLY A 61 9.48 5.85 -6.44
C GLY A 61 8.47 6.35 -5.41
N ALA A 62 8.09 7.63 -5.50
CA ALA A 62 7.07 8.22 -4.63
C ALA A 62 5.71 7.51 -4.79
N LEU A 63 5.26 7.29 -6.03
CA LEU A 63 3.99 6.63 -6.29
C LEU A 63 3.99 5.16 -5.84
N ILE A 64 5.08 4.42 -6.04
CA ILE A 64 5.22 3.04 -5.55
C ILE A 64 5.09 2.99 -4.03
N ASN A 65 5.73 3.91 -3.31
CA ASN A 65 5.62 4.00 -1.85
C ASN A 65 4.19 4.34 -1.39
N GLN A 66 3.52 5.25 -2.09
CA GLN A 66 2.11 5.57 -1.83
C GLN A 66 1.19 4.36 -2.09
N LEU A 67 1.40 3.62 -3.18
CA LEU A 67 0.65 2.40 -3.50
C LEU A 67 0.87 1.32 -2.44
N ALA A 68 2.13 1.09 -2.04
CA ALA A 68 2.52 0.11 -1.04
C ALA A 68 1.90 0.40 0.34
N SER A 69 1.85 1.67 0.72
CA SER A 69 1.28 2.11 2.00
C SER A 69 -0.24 2.32 1.97
N GLY A 70 -0.88 2.22 0.79
CA GLY A 70 -2.32 2.45 0.63
C GLY A 70 -2.74 3.93 0.64
N HIS A 71 -1.79 4.85 0.45
CA HIS A 71 -2.00 6.30 0.38
C HIS A 71 -1.90 6.85 -1.06
N SER A 72 -2.05 5.98 -2.06
CA SER A 72 -2.05 6.38 -3.47
C SER A 72 -3.31 7.17 -3.85
N PRO A 73 -3.28 7.97 -4.93
CA PRO A 73 -4.44 8.71 -5.41
C PRO A 73 -5.48 7.83 -6.14
N LEU A 74 -5.57 6.54 -5.79
CA LEU A 74 -6.67 5.67 -6.21
C LEU A 74 -7.97 6.09 -5.50
N HIS A 75 -9.12 5.88 -6.14
CA HIS A 75 -10.37 6.48 -5.70
C HIS A 75 -10.79 6.07 -4.29
N HIS A 76 -10.48 4.84 -3.85
CA HIS A 76 -10.83 4.40 -2.50
C HIS A 76 -10.13 5.22 -1.42
N HIS A 77 -8.86 5.58 -1.61
CA HIS A 77 -8.14 6.44 -0.67
C HIS A 77 -8.69 7.86 -0.70
N LEU A 78 -8.93 8.41 -1.90
CA LEU A 78 -9.51 9.74 -2.08
C LEU A 78 -10.91 9.85 -1.46
N PHE A 79 -11.72 8.80 -1.56
CA PHE A 79 -13.03 8.70 -0.92
C PHE A 79 -12.92 8.73 0.60
N LYS A 80 -12.01 7.93 1.18
CA LYS A 80 -11.74 7.97 2.63
C LYS A 80 -11.31 9.36 3.12
N SER A 81 -10.53 10.08 2.32
CA SER A 81 -10.11 11.45 2.63
C SER A 81 -11.14 12.52 2.22
N LYS A 82 -12.35 12.13 1.79
CA LYS A 82 -13.43 13.03 1.33
C LYS A 82 -13.04 13.95 0.16
N ARG A 83 -12.06 13.54 -0.66
CA ARG A 83 -11.62 14.24 -1.87
C ARG A 83 -12.33 13.74 -3.14
N ARG A 84 -13.07 12.64 -3.03
CA ARG A 84 -13.89 12.06 -4.10
C ARG A 84 -15.16 11.47 -3.48
N LEU A 85 -16.27 11.49 -4.22
CA LEU A 85 -17.57 10.96 -3.76
C LEU A 85 -17.74 9.46 -4.00
N ASP A 86 -16.97 8.88 -4.91
CA ASP A 86 -17.10 7.49 -5.33
C ASP A 86 -15.76 6.74 -5.20
N PRO A 87 -15.70 5.63 -4.44
CA PRO A 87 -14.51 4.79 -4.28
C PRO A 87 -14.31 3.75 -5.40
N THR A 88 -15.18 3.68 -6.40
CA THR A 88 -15.13 2.64 -7.45
C THR A 88 -14.06 2.90 -8.51
N CYS A 89 -13.62 1.83 -9.16
CA CYS A 89 -12.66 1.86 -10.25
C CYS A 89 -13.31 2.52 -11.48
N PRO A 90 -12.61 3.42 -12.20
CA PRO A 90 -13.19 4.08 -13.37
C PRO A 90 -13.46 3.13 -14.56
N PHE A 91 -12.98 1.88 -14.49
CA PHE A 91 -13.07 0.92 -15.60
C PHE A 91 -13.93 -0.31 -15.29
N CYS A 92 -14.33 -0.52 -14.04
CA CYS A 92 -15.11 -1.70 -13.63
C CYS A 92 -15.78 -1.46 -12.26
N PRO A 93 -16.79 -2.26 -11.86
CA PRO A 93 -17.55 -2.04 -10.62
C PRO A 93 -16.78 -2.34 -9.31
N GLY A 94 -15.49 -2.71 -9.38
CA GLY A 94 -14.69 -2.98 -8.18
C GLY A 94 -14.29 -1.69 -7.44
N ARG A 95 -13.97 -1.80 -6.14
CA ARG A 95 -13.36 -0.69 -5.37
C ARG A 95 -11.94 -0.42 -5.85
N ASP A 96 -11.62 0.85 -6.11
CA ASP A 96 -10.32 1.29 -6.64
C ASP A 96 -9.24 1.31 -5.55
N THR A 97 -8.76 0.12 -5.19
CA THR A 97 -7.72 -0.13 -4.19
C THR A 97 -6.44 -0.64 -4.84
N THR A 98 -5.29 -0.56 -4.15
CA THR A 98 -4.03 -1.15 -4.64
C THR A 98 -4.21 -2.63 -4.99
N LEU A 99 -4.90 -3.40 -4.13
CA LEU A 99 -5.20 -4.82 -4.38
C LEU A 99 -6.02 -5.00 -5.66
N HIS A 100 -7.09 -4.22 -5.82
CA HIS A 100 -7.89 -4.28 -7.03
C HIS A 100 -7.06 -3.94 -8.28
N PHE A 101 -6.33 -2.82 -8.24
CA PHE A 101 -5.51 -2.35 -9.34
C PHE A 101 -4.46 -3.39 -9.79
N PHE A 102 -3.72 -3.97 -8.83
CA PHE A 102 -2.66 -4.92 -9.11
C PHE A 102 -3.13 -6.35 -9.32
N ASP A 103 -4.18 -6.83 -8.67
CA ASP A 103 -4.53 -8.26 -8.70
C ASP A 103 -5.75 -8.56 -9.59
N PHE A 104 -6.77 -7.69 -9.56
CA PHE A 104 -8.11 -8.05 -10.02
C PHE A 104 -8.65 -7.23 -11.21
N CYS A 105 -8.23 -5.97 -11.37
CA CYS A 105 -8.82 -5.03 -12.32
C CYS A 105 -8.81 -5.56 -13.77
N PRO A 106 -9.97 -5.86 -14.38
CA PRO A 106 -10.03 -6.49 -15.71
C PRO A 106 -9.31 -5.67 -16.79
N LYS A 107 -9.43 -4.34 -16.74
CA LYS A 107 -8.79 -3.41 -17.68
C LYS A 107 -7.27 -3.57 -17.74
N HIS A 108 -6.64 -3.94 -16.63
CA HIS A 108 -5.19 -4.04 -16.52
C HIS A 108 -4.69 -5.49 -16.56
N ARG A 109 -5.51 -6.48 -16.93
CA ARG A 109 -5.14 -7.90 -16.99
C ARG A 109 -3.88 -8.15 -17.81
N VAL A 110 -3.79 -7.55 -19.01
CA VAL A 110 -2.65 -7.71 -19.93
C VAL A 110 -1.38 -7.12 -19.33
N ALA A 111 -1.45 -5.87 -18.85
CA ALA A 111 -0.31 -5.22 -18.17
C ALA A 111 0.15 -6.02 -16.95
N ARG A 112 -0.78 -6.60 -16.18
CA ARG A 112 -0.49 -7.45 -15.02
C ARG A 112 0.24 -8.74 -15.41
N GLN A 113 -0.12 -9.34 -16.54
CA GLN A 113 0.59 -10.50 -17.07
C GLN A 113 2.02 -10.14 -17.45
N PHE A 114 2.23 -8.99 -18.11
CA PHE A 114 3.58 -8.50 -18.40
C PHE A 114 4.38 -8.24 -17.13
N LEU A 115 3.80 -7.60 -16.11
CA LEU A 115 4.45 -7.39 -14.81
C LEU A 115 4.95 -8.72 -14.20
N ARG A 116 4.11 -9.75 -14.20
CA ARG A 116 4.47 -11.08 -13.67
C ARG A 116 5.59 -11.74 -14.47
N LEU A 117 5.56 -11.62 -15.79
CA LEU A 117 6.61 -12.15 -16.67
C LEU A 117 7.95 -11.42 -16.46
N GLN A 118 7.91 -10.09 -16.33
CA GLN A 118 9.08 -9.27 -16.01
C GLN A 118 9.69 -9.68 -14.66
N ALA A 119 8.85 -9.77 -13.61
CA ALA A 119 9.30 -10.22 -12.30
C ALA A 119 9.92 -11.63 -12.33
N LYS A 120 9.37 -12.55 -13.13
CA LYS A 120 9.95 -13.89 -13.34
C LYS A 120 11.31 -13.81 -14.06
N ARG A 121 11.42 -13.00 -15.12
CA ARG A 121 12.67 -12.78 -15.87
C ARG A 121 13.77 -12.23 -14.96
N ASP A 122 13.41 -11.31 -14.09
CA ASP A 122 14.32 -10.67 -13.12
C ASP A 122 14.58 -11.54 -11.88
N LYS A 123 14.09 -12.80 -11.87
CA LYS A 123 14.24 -13.78 -10.79
C LYS A 123 13.76 -13.26 -9.43
N ILE A 124 12.71 -12.43 -9.43
CA ILE A 124 12.10 -11.89 -8.23
C ILE A 124 11.11 -12.91 -7.67
N LYS A 125 11.29 -13.31 -6.42
CA LYS A 125 10.36 -14.21 -5.72
C LYS A 125 9.11 -13.44 -5.31
N PHE A 126 7.95 -13.86 -5.79
CA PHE A 126 6.65 -13.35 -5.37
C PHE A 126 5.55 -14.39 -5.58
N GLN A 127 4.40 -14.23 -4.91
CA GLN A 127 3.23 -15.09 -5.12
C GLN A 127 2.51 -14.66 -6.41
N TRP A 128 2.37 -15.58 -7.37
CA TRP A 128 1.81 -15.28 -8.70
C TRP A 128 0.40 -14.65 -8.64
N ASN A 129 -0.42 -15.12 -7.70
CA ASN A 129 -1.79 -14.66 -7.49
C ASN A 129 -1.89 -13.32 -6.76
N LYS A 130 -0.78 -12.81 -6.21
CA LYS A 130 -0.72 -11.56 -5.43
C LYS A 130 0.40 -10.63 -5.94
N PRO A 131 0.32 -10.17 -7.20
CA PRO A 131 1.31 -9.27 -7.77
C PRO A 131 1.45 -7.94 -7.02
N HIS A 132 0.45 -7.48 -6.24
CA HIS A 132 0.62 -6.31 -5.36
C HIS A 132 1.82 -6.42 -4.40
N LEU A 133 2.24 -7.63 -4.02
CA LEU A 133 3.41 -7.84 -3.15
C LEU A 133 4.73 -7.38 -3.79
N LEU A 134 4.77 -7.22 -5.12
CA LEU A 134 5.93 -6.67 -5.82
C LEU A 134 6.21 -5.22 -5.39
N LEU A 135 5.24 -4.50 -4.85
CA LEU A 135 5.44 -3.16 -4.28
C LEU A 135 6.38 -3.16 -3.07
N GLN A 136 6.49 -4.28 -2.35
CA GLN A 136 7.37 -4.42 -1.18
C GLN A 136 8.78 -4.86 -1.57
N ALA A 137 8.97 -5.35 -2.79
CA ALA A 137 10.26 -5.85 -3.26
C ALA A 137 11.05 -4.70 -3.93
N PRO A 138 12.17 -4.23 -3.35
CA PRO A 138 12.92 -3.09 -3.92
C PRO A 138 13.47 -3.39 -5.33
N LYS A 139 13.79 -4.67 -5.61
CA LYS A 139 14.24 -5.13 -6.93
C LYS A 139 13.16 -5.02 -8.00
N ALA A 140 11.88 -5.03 -7.61
CA ALA A 140 10.75 -4.98 -8.55
C ALA A 140 10.40 -3.57 -9.00
N GLY A 141 11.04 -2.52 -8.44
CA GLY A 141 10.69 -1.13 -8.72
C GLY A 141 10.61 -0.81 -10.22
N LYS A 142 11.59 -1.28 -11.01
CA LYS A 142 11.62 -1.08 -12.47
C LYS A 142 10.42 -1.74 -13.17
N ALA A 143 10.16 -3.02 -12.88
CA ALA A 143 9.04 -3.75 -13.47
C ALA A 143 7.69 -3.13 -13.08
N VAL A 144 7.55 -2.65 -11.83
CA VAL A 144 6.36 -1.94 -11.38
C VAL A 144 6.21 -0.59 -12.09
N ALA A 145 7.29 0.16 -12.29
CA ALA A 145 7.24 1.43 -13.01
C ALA A 145 6.81 1.23 -14.48
N GLU A 146 7.31 0.19 -15.15
CA GLU A 146 6.87 -0.18 -16.50
C GLU A 146 5.37 -0.55 -16.53
N PHE A 147 4.88 -1.26 -15.52
CA PHE A 147 3.44 -1.53 -15.36
C PHE A 147 2.63 -0.24 -15.17
N LEU A 148 3.08 0.67 -14.30
CA LEU A 148 2.40 1.95 -14.06
C LEU A 148 2.32 2.78 -15.34
N LYS A 149 3.41 2.84 -16.11
CA LYS A 149 3.44 3.48 -17.43
C LYS A 149 2.49 2.80 -18.42
N ALA A 150 2.51 1.47 -18.52
CA ALA A 150 1.66 0.72 -19.45
C ALA A 150 0.16 0.85 -19.15
N THR A 151 -0.21 1.05 -17.88
CA THR A 151 -1.62 1.20 -17.49
C THR A 151 -2.19 2.59 -17.75
N ASN A 152 -1.34 3.62 -17.91
CA ASN A 152 -1.74 5.02 -18.05
C ASN A 152 -2.80 5.47 -17.02
N ARG A 153 -2.80 4.86 -15.84
CA ARG A 153 -3.78 5.15 -14.78
C ARG A 153 -3.57 6.52 -14.15
N PHE A 154 -2.32 6.96 -14.13
CA PHE A 154 -1.83 8.21 -13.55
C PHE A 154 -1.24 9.03 -14.69
N THR A 155 -1.95 10.07 -15.13
CA THR A 155 -1.62 10.85 -16.34
C THR A 155 -0.39 11.75 -16.19
N TYR A 156 0.14 11.88 -14.98
CA TYR A 156 1.30 12.72 -14.63
C TYR A 156 2.62 11.93 -14.53
N LEU A 157 2.62 10.66 -14.95
CA LEU A 157 3.79 9.76 -14.98
C LEU A 157 4.48 9.73 -16.35
#